data_AF-A0A0L0ML15-F1
#
_entry.id   AF-A0A0L0ML15-F1
#
_cell.length_a   1.000
_cell.length_b   1.000
_cell.length_c   1.000
_cell.angle_alpha   90.00
_cell.angle_beta   90.00
_cell.angle_gamma   90.00
#
_symmetry.space_group_name_H-M   'P 1'
#
loop_
_entity.id
_entity.type
_entity.pdbx_description
1 polymer ?
#
loop_
_entity_poly.entity_id
_entity_poly.type
_entity_poly.pdbx_seq_one_letter_code
_entity_poly.pdbx_strand_id
1 'polypeptide(L)'
;FFYSFYYLLKTNDNFFKYQRKINLFLQKIKNNPLYIDFLSEQLQKINQISIIQAQQQIVKQITQIEVNFDLTGKLIKIIDKKNEEYLKIACERILFFDNQKENSQIVLNYLMQLILNEKTEYHRFFHFYPIKHLDDLSFYKPRRSKQEMSIIALEKVSEETYYSLEQKILTFQQEKFYNKKNIYKFVQQLLQQHNFYKASDLDLKNNEDMIRLMLIYLYANTYQNNTYHIQDLKTKIQKKPMAFADFGIFLSDSNQ
;
A
#
# COMPACT_ATOMS: atom_id res chain seq x y z
N PHE A 1 19.97 -16.83 -3.63
CA PHE A 1 20.32 -17.70 -2.49
C PHE A 1 19.13 -17.98 -1.56
N PHE A 2 18.45 -16.98 -0.98
CA PHE A 2 17.34 -17.21 -0.02
C PHE A 2 16.13 -17.99 -0.58
N TYR A 3 15.76 -17.75 -1.83
CA TYR A 3 14.61 -18.43 -2.48
C TYR A 3 14.79 -19.94 -2.67
N SER A 4 16.01 -20.41 -2.93
CA SER A 4 16.28 -21.85 -3.17
C SER A 4 16.16 -22.68 -1.89
N PHE A 5 16.75 -22.21 -0.79
CA PHE A 5 16.65 -22.87 0.51
C PHE A 5 15.23 -22.86 1.07
N TYR A 6 14.51 -21.73 0.95
CA TYR A 6 13.11 -21.66 1.36
C TYR A 6 12.20 -22.58 0.53
N TYR A 7 12.42 -22.67 -0.78
CA TYR A 7 11.69 -23.59 -1.65
C TYR A 7 11.92 -25.05 -1.27
N LEU A 8 13.17 -25.44 -0.99
CA LEU A 8 13.54 -26.78 -0.53
C LEU A 8 12.87 -27.15 0.80
N LEU A 9 12.84 -26.22 1.76
CA LEU A 9 12.17 -26.40 3.07
C LEU A 9 10.65 -26.61 2.95
N LYS A 10 10.04 -26.24 1.82
CA LYS A 10 8.60 -26.34 1.58
C LYS A 10 8.21 -27.55 0.74
N THR A 11 9.06 -27.97 -0.19
CA THR A 11 8.72 -28.97 -1.22
C THR A 11 9.35 -30.34 -1.00
N ASN A 12 10.68 -30.43 -0.92
CA ASN A 12 11.38 -31.72 -0.77
C ASN A 12 11.63 -32.08 0.69
N ASP A 13 12.01 -31.12 1.53
CA ASP A 13 12.30 -31.33 2.95
C ASP A 13 11.37 -30.47 3.81
N ASN A 14 10.11 -30.89 3.91
CA ASN A 14 9.12 -30.19 4.71
C ASN A 14 9.55 -30.12 6.18
N PHE A 15 10.06 -28.95 6.59
CA PHE A 15 10.57 -28.69 7.93
C PHE A 15 9.57 -29.07 9.02
N PHE A 16 8.29 -28.72 8.85
CA PHE A 16 7.23 -28.98 9.84
C PHE A 16 6.99 -30.48 10.05
N LYS A 17 7.15 -31.30 9.01
CA LYS A 17 7.03 -32.76 9.09
C LYS A 17 8.11 -33.36 10.00
N TYR A 18 9.35 -32.88 9.89
CA TYR A 18 10.46 -33.36 10.71
C TYR A 18 10.47 -32.75 12.10
N GLN A 19 10.13 -31.47 12.23
CA GLN A 19 10.02 -30.76 13.52
C GLN A 19 9.14 -31.56 14.50
N ARG A 20 7.98 -32.04 14.05
CA ARG A 20 7.09 -32.85 14.90
C ARG A 20 7.75 -34.16 15.35
N LYS A 21 8.41 -34.88 14.43
CA LYS A 21 9.08 -36.15 14.75
C LYS A 21 10.25 -35.94 15.72
N ILE A 22 11.04 -34.89 15.49
CA ILE A 22 12.20 -34.55 16.31
C ILE A 22 11.74 -34.13 17.71
N ASN A 23 10.73 -33.26 17.83
CA ASN A 23 10.19 -32.86 19.13
C ASN A 23 9.64 -34.06 19.92
N LEU A 24 8.91 -34.97 19.26
CA LEU A 24 8.44 -36.21 19.91
C LEU A 24 9.60 -37.08 20.38
N PHE A 25 10.71 -37.14 19.64
CA PHE A 25 11.89 -37.89 20.02
C PHE A 25 12.63 -37.25 21.20
N LEU A 26 12.80 -35.92 21.19
CA LEU A 26 13.40 -35.16 22.29
C LEU A 26 12.59 -35.30 23.58
N GLN A 27 11.26 -35.26 23.50
CA GLN A 27 10.38 -35.52 24.64
C GLN A 27 10.54 -36.94 25.19
N LYS A 28 10.68 -37.95 24.32
CA LYS A 28 10.94 -39.34 24.76
C LYS A 28 12.27 -39.46 25.49
N ILE A 29 13.31 -38.78 25.04
CA ILE A 29 14.61 -38.75 25.72
C ILE A 29 14.47 -38.06 27.08
N LYS A 30 13.81 -36.90 27.12
CA LYS A 30 13.61 -36.11 28.35
C LYS A 30 12.81 -36.86 29.42
N ASN A 31 11.82 -37.64 29.00
CA ASN A 31 10.94 -38.40 29.90
C ASN A 31 11.57 -39.72 30.39
N ASN A 32 12.69 -40.16 29.81
CA ASN A 32 13.34 -41.40 30.20
C ASN A 32 14.67 -41.11 30.94
N PRO A 33 14.69 -41.21 32.28
CA PRO A 33 15.86 -40.86 33.08
C PRO A 33 17.08 -41.74 32.73
N LEU A 34 16.86 -43.02 32.39
CA LEU A 34 17.94 -43.94 32.02
C LEU A 34 18.71 -43.49 30.78
N TYR A 35 18.04 -42.84 29.82
CA TYR A 35 18.72 -42.29 28.63
C TYR A 35 19.53 -41.04 28.97
N ILE A 36 19.01 -40.17 29.83
CA ILE A 36 19.73 -38.98 30.27
C ILE A 36 20.99 -39.39 31.04
N ASP A 37 20.87 -40.38 31.92
CA ASP A 37 21.97 -40.87 32.73
C ASP A 37 23.05 -41.49 31.83
N PHE A 38 22.68 -42.37 30.89
CA PHE A 38 23.60 -42.92 29.89
C PHE A 38 24.31 -41.84 29.07
N LEU A 39 23.58 -40.83 28.58
CA LEU A 39 24.17 -39.72 27.83
C LEU A 39 25.11 -38.89 28.71
N SER A 40 24.79 -38.71 29.98
CA SER A 40 25.61 -37.94 30.93
C SER A 40 26.92 -38.63 31.27
N GLU A 41 26.92 -39.97 31.38
CA GLU A 41 28.12 -40.77 31.55
C GLU A 41 29.05 -40.67 30.33
N GLN A 42 28.48 -40.73 29.12
CA GLN A 42 29.26 -40.56 27.88
C GLN A 42 29.85 -39.16 27.79
N LEU A 43 29.07 -38.12 28.11
CA LEU A 43 29.51 -36.73 28.06
C LEU A 43 30.57 -36.45 29.14
N GLN A 44 30.43 -37.05 30.32
CA GLN A 44 31.47 -37.03 31.36
C GLN A 44 32.78 -37.64 30.85
N LYS A 45 32.75 -38.79 30.18
CA LYS A 45 33.96 -39.45 29.64
C LYS A 45 34.68 -38.59 28.59
N ILE A 46 33.92 -37.89 27.75
CA ILE A 46 34.47 -37.07 26.66
C ILE A 46 35.05 -35.76 27.21
N ASN A 47 34.29 -35.07 28.08
CA ASN A 47 34.64 -33.71 28.49
C ASN A 47 35.32 -33.62 29.87
N GLN A 48 35.45 -34.74 30.60
CA GLN A 48 36.02 -34.80 31.96
C GLN A 48 35.32 -33.88 32.97
N ILE A 49 33.99 -33.78 32.86
CA ILE A 49 33.14 -32.90 33.68
C ILE A 49 32.45 -33.72 34.78
N SER A 50 32.02 -33.08 35.88
CA SER A 50 31.19 -33.76 36.89
C SER A 50 29.86 -34.25 36.30
N ILE A 51 29.36 -35.39 36.81
CA ILE A 51 28.12 -36.02 36.30
C ILE A 51 26.90 -35.08 36.38
N ILE A 52 26.83 -34.26 37.44
CA ILE A 52 25.76 -33.28 37.66
C ILE A 52 25.81 -32.19 36.58
N GLN A 53 27.00 -31.69 36.25
CA GLN A 53 27.18 -30.69 35.19
C GLN A 53 26.92 -31.30 33.80
N ALA A 54 27.29 -32.55 33.56
CA ALA A 54 27.01 -33.25 32.31
C ALA A 54 25.50 -33.42 32.08
N GLN A 55 24.75 -33.80 33.12
CA GLN A 55 23.29 -33.91 33.08
C GLN A 55 22.63 -32.56 32.79
N GLN A 56 23.06 -31.49 33.46
CA GLN A 56 22.57 -30.13 33.22
C GLN A 56 22.86 -29.67 31.78
N GLN A 57 24.04 -29.99 31.23
CA GLN A 57 24.37 -29.66 29.85
C GLN A 57 23.47 -30.38 28.85
N ILE A 58 23.16 -31.67 29.05
CA ILE A 58 22.28 -32.42 28.15
C ILE A 58 20.87 -31.85 28.16
N VAL A 59 20.32 -31.59 29.35
CA VAL A 59 18.98 -30.99 29.47
C VAL A 59 18.94 -29.61 28.82
N LYS A 60 20.00 -28.81 29.00
CA LYS A 60 20.13 -27.50 28.36
C LYS A 60 20.21 -27.61 26.84
N GLN A 61 20.98 -28.56 26.31
CA GLN A 61 21.10 -28.79 24.87
C GLN A 61 19.76 -29.23 24.26
N ILE A 62 19.06 -30.18 24.88
CA ILE A 62 17.72 -30.62 24.43
C ILE A 62 16.76 -29.43 24.38
N THR A 63 16.72 -28.63 25.46
CA THR A 63 15.87 -27.44 25.53
C THR A 63 16.24 -26.41 24.47
N GLN A 64 17.54 -26.21 24.22
CA GLN A 64 18.03 -25.28 23.21
C GLN A 64 17.65 -25.73 21.80
N ILE A 65 17.70 -27.04 21.53
CA ILE A 65 17.24 -27.62 20.26
C ILE A 65 15.74 -27.34 20.07
N GLU A 66 14.91 -27.62 21.07
CA GLU A 66 13.45 -27.33 21.01
C GLU A 66 13.17 -25.86 20.69
N VAL A 67 13.82 -24.93 21.40
CA VAL A 67 13.67 -23.48 21.17
C VAL A 67 14.09 -23.09 19.75
N ASN A 68 15.22 -23.62 19.26
CA ASN A 68 15.71 -23.32 17.92
C ASN A 68 14.75 -23.80 16.82
N PHE A 69 14.13 -24.98 16.99
CA PHE A 69 13.13 -25.49 16.06
C PHE A 69 11.89 -24.58 16.02
N ASP A 70 11.42 -24.12 17.19
CA ASP A 70 10.27 -23.21 17.27
C ASP A 70 10.56 -21.83 16.65
N LEU A 71 11.75 -21.28 16.90
CA LEU A 71 12.20 -20.03 16.27
C LEU A 71 12.27 -20.16 14.75
N THR A 72 12.80 -21.29 14.25
CA THR A 72 12.86 -21.56 12.81
C THR A 72 11.45 -21.64 12.21
N GLY A 73 10.51 -22.30 12.89
CA GLY A 73 9.11 -22.33 12.47
C GLY A 73 8.46 -20.94 12.42
N LYS A 74 8.75 -20.06 13.38
CA LYS A 74 8.29 -18.66 13.36
C LYS A 74 8.91 -17.87 12.20
N LEU A 75 10.21 -18.05 11.94
CA LEU A 75 10.90 -17.39 10.84
C LEU A 75 10.30 -17.78 9.48
N ILE A 76 10.00 -19.06 9.27
CA ILE A 76 9.34 -19.53 8.04
C ILE A 76 8.00 -18.81 7.84
N LYS A 77 7.16 -18.71 8.89
CA LYS A 77 5.88 -17.99 8.80
C LYS A 77 6.05 -16.50 8.47
N ILE A 78 7.07 -15.85 9.00
CA ILE A 78 7.38 -14.45 8.68
C ILE A 78 7.79 -14.30 7.21
N ILE A 79 8.60 -15.23 6.71
CA ILE A 79 9.01 -15.27 5.31
C ILE A 79 7.78 -15.47 4.41
N ASP A 80 6.87 -16.38 4.77
CA ASP A 80 5.62 -16.62 4.03
C ASP A 80 4.80 -15.35 3.91
N LYS A 81 4.54 -14.68 5.04
CA LYS A 81 3.76 -13.44 5.07
C LYS A 81 4.40 -12.35 4.20
N LYS A 82 5.72 -12.16 4.30
CA LYS A 82 6.42 -11.18 3.46
C LYS A 82 6.34 -11.54 1.99
N ASN A 83 6.50 -12.80 1.61
CA ASN A 83 6.39 -13.23 0.23
C ASN A 83 4.99 -12.99 -0.34
N GLU A 84 3.93 -13.24 0.44
CA GLU A 84 2.55 -12.92 0.04
C GLU A 84 2.36 -11.41 -0.15
N GLU A 85 2.86 -10.57 0.77
CA GLU A 85 2.83 -9.11 0.63
C GLU A 85 3.59 -8.64 -0.62
N TYR A 86 4.77 -9.20 -0.89
CA TYR A 86 5.56 -8.89 -2.09
C TYR A 86 4.82 -9.28 -3.38
N LEU A 87 4.22 -10.47 -3.42
CA LEU A 87 3.43 -10.93 -4.57
C LEU A 87 2.23 -10.02 -4.80
N LYS A 88 1.52 -9.65 -3.72
CA LYS A 88 0.38 -8.73 -3.80
C LYS A 88 0.78 -7.38 -4.39
N ILE A 89 1.84 -6.77 -3.86
CA ILE A 89 2.37 -5.48 -4.37
C ILE A 89 2.81 -5.62 -5.83
N ALA A 90 3.43 -6.73 -6.21
CA ALA A 90 3.83 -6.97 -7.59
C ALA A 90 2.62 -7.07 -8.52
N CYS A 91 1.57 -7.80 -8.12
CA CYS A 91 0.31 -7.89 -8.87
C CYS A 91 -0.37 -6.52 -9.00
N GLU A 92 -0.46 -5.75 -7.91
CA GLU A 92 -1.02 -4.39 -7.93
C GLU A 92 -0.24 -3.47 -8.88
N ARG A 93 1.09 -3.57 -8.90
CA ARG A 93 1.93 -2.83 -9.85
C ARG A 93 1.69 -3.26 -11.29
N ILE A 94 1.59 -4.57 -11.55
CA ILE A 94 1.28 -5.09 -12.89
C ILE A 94 -0.06 -4.55 -13.36
N LEU A 95 -1.11 -4.66 -12.54
CA LEU A 95 -2.45 -4.14 -12.85
C LEU A 95 -2.45 -2.63 -13.06
N PHE A 96 -1.71 -1.87 -12.24
CA PHE A 96 -1.55 -0.44 -12.43
C PHE A 96 -0.91 -0.10 -13.78
N PHE A 97 0.18 -0.78 -14.15
CA PHE A 97 0.82 -0.57 -15.45
C PHE A 97 -0.05 -1.02 -16.62
N ASP A 98 -0.84 -2.07 -16.45
CA ASP A 98 -1.77 -2.55 -17.48
C ASP A 98 -2.90 -1.54 -17.72
N ASN A 99 -3.53 -1.05 -16.64
CA ASN A 99 -4.53 0.01 -16.70
C ASN A 99 -3.94 1.32 -17.26
N GLN A 100 -2.69 1.64 -16.95
CA GLN A 100 -2.00 2.79 -17.55
C GLN A 100 -1.69 2.56 -19.03
N LYS A 101 -1.37 1.34 -19.46
CA LYS A 101 -1.18 1.02 -20.89
C LYS A 101 -2.47 1.20 -21.65
N GLU A 102 -3.60 0.71 -21.14
CA GLU A 102 -4.91 0.94 -21.75
C GLU A 102 -5.22 2.44 -21.85
N ASN A 103 -5.09 3.19 -20.75
CA ASN A 103 -5.32 4.64 -20.75
C ASN A 103 -4.35 5.41 -21.64
N SER A 104 -3.07 5.06 -21.65
CA SER A 104 -2.06 5.72 -22.51
C SER A 104 -2.27 5.38 -23.98
N GLN A 105 -2.70 4.17 -24.32
CA GLN A 105 -3.11 3.82 -25.69
C GLN A 105 -4.35 4.59 -26.11
N ILE A 106 -5.35 4.74 -25.24
CA ILE A 106 -6.55 5.52 -25.51
C ILE A 106 -6.21 7.00 -25.71
N VAL A 107 -5.39 7.57 -24.83
CA VAL A 107 -4.92 8.97 -24.93
C VAL A 107 -4.06 9.18 -26.18
N LEU A 108 -3.17 8.22 -26.51
CA LEU A 108 -2.34 8.29 -27.71
C LEU A 108 -3.20 8.21 -28.98
N ASN A 109 -4.19 7.30 -29.03
CA ASN A 109 -5.11 7.19 -30.15
C ASN A 109 -5.99 8.42 -30.30
N TYR A 110 -6.47 9.00 -29.19
CA TYR A 110 -7.21 10.26 -29.20
C TYR A 110 -6.35 11.44 -29.67
N LEU A 111 -5.11 11.56 -29.19
CA LEU A 111 -4.15 12.56 -29.66
C LEU A 111 -3.82 12.38 -31.15
N MET A 112 -3.62 11.15 -31.61
CA MET A 112 -3.40 10.83 -33.02
C MET A 112 -4.60 11.24 -33.88
N GLN A 113 -5.83 10.95 -33.43
CA GLN A 113 -7.04 11.37 -34.13
C GLN A 113 -7.17 12.90 -34.17
N LEU A 114 -6.85 13.61 -33.08
CA LEU A 114 -6.83 15.07 -33.07
C LEU A 114 -5.78 15.64 -34.03
N ILE A 115 -4.56 15.09 -34.03
CA ILE A 115 -3.47 15.50 -34.93
C ILE A 115 -3.82 15.22 -36.40
N LEU A 116 -4.50 14.11 -36.69
CA LEU A 116 -4.89 13.74 -38.05
C LEU A 116 -6.10 14.53 -38.57
N ASN A 117 -7.03 14.90 -37.70
CA ASN A 117 -8.29 15.55 -38.08
C ASN A 117 -8.21 17.08 -38.15
N GLU A 118 -7.26 17.71 -37.47
CA GLU A 118 -7.14 19.18 -37.42
C GLU A 118 -5.80 19.68 -37.97
N LYS A 119 -5.86 20.70 -38.85
CA LYS A 119 -4.70 21.38 -39.43
C LYS A 119 -4.14 22.49 -38.51
N THR A 120 -3.93 22.24 -37.22
CA THR A 120 -3.41 23.28 -36.31
C THR A 120 -1.96 23.02 -35.90
N GLU A 121 -1.23 24.11 -35.61
CA GLU A 121 0.21 24.11 -35.31
C GLU A 121 0.52 23.53 -33.90
N TYR A 122 0.34 22.22 -33.71
CA TYR A 122 0.58 21.55 -32.42
C TYR A 122 2.03 21.62 -31.92
N HIS A 123 2.98 21.90 -32.82
CA HIS A 123 4.41 22.05 -32.51
C HIS A 123 4.72 23.17 -31.51
N ARG A 124 3.82 24.14 -31.34
CA ARG A 124 4.02 25.26 -30.41
C ARG A 124 3.63 24.96 -28.97
N PHE A 125 2.61 24.12 -28.75
CA PHE A 125 2.12 23.80 -27.40
C PHE A 125 2.79 22.58 -26.79
N PHE A 126 3.06 21.59 -27.62
CA PHE A 126 3.81 20.41 -27.24
C PHE A 126 5.12 20.44 -28.01
N HIS A 127 6.26 20.29 -27.32
CA HIS A 127 7.59 20.22 -27.93
C HIS A 127 7.79 18.90 -28.71
N PHE A 128 6.85 18.56 -29.58
CA PHE A 128 6.91 17.40 -30.46
C PHE A 128 7.79 17.74 -31.66
N TYR A 129 8.95 17.08 -31.71
CA TYR A 129 9.83 17.13 -32.87
C TYR A 129 9.45 16.01 -33.84
N PRO A 130 9.19 16.32 -35.13
CA PRO A 130 8.99 15.30 -36.14
C PRO A 130 10.31 14.56 -36.39
N ILE A 131 10.41 13.32 -35.93
CA ILE A 131 11.53 12.44 -36.22
C ILE A 131 11.21 11.68 -37.51
N LYS A 132 11.88 12.03 -38.61
CA LYS A 132 11.67 11.41 -39.94
C LYS A 132 12.36 10.04 -40.10
N HIS A 133 13.41 9.79 -39.32
CA HIS A 133 14.22 8.58 -39.41
C HIS A 133 14.37 8.00 -38.00
N LEU A 134 13.63 6.92 -37.74
CA LEU A 134 13.82 6.08 -36.57
C LEU A 134 14.80 4.99 -36.99
N ASP A 135 15.93 4.92 -36.30
CA ASP A 135 16.89 3.83 -36.46
C ASP A 135 16.93 2.99 -35.17
N ASP A 136 17.44 1.77 -35.22
CA ASP A 136 17.42 0.85 -34.06
C ASP A 136 18.16 1.45 -32.84
N LEU A 137 19.14 2.32 -33.09
CA LEU A 137 19.88 3.06 -32.08
C LEU A 137 19.06 4.19 -31.42
N SER A 138 18.00 4.69 -32.07
CA SER A 138 17.13 5.75 -31.54
C SER A 138 16.28 5.27 -30.35
N PHE A 139 16.01 3.97 -30.26
CA PHE A 139 15.32 3.35 -29.11
C PHE A 139 16.29 2.97 -27.98
N TYR A 140 17.60 3.09 -28.21
CA TYR A 140 18.59 2.69 -27.22
C TYR A 140 18.74 3.75 -26.13
N LYS A 141 18.21 3.46 -24.94
CA LYS A 141 18.48 4.27 -23.76
C LYS A 141 19.98 4.21 -23.44
N PRO A 142 20.71 5.34 -23.39
CA PRO A 142 22.15 5.32 -23.14
C PRO A 142 22.43 4.63 -21.81
N ARG A 143 23.43 3.73 -21.81
CA ARG A 143 23.89 3.03 -20.59
C ARG A 143 24.38 4.08 -19.59
N ARG A 144 23.63 4.29 -18.52
CA ARG A 144 24.11 5.06 -17.36
C ARG A 144 24.98 4.15 -16.52
N SER A 145 26.15 4.62 -16.11
CA SER A 145 26.97 3.92 -15.13
C SER A 145 26.15 3.72 -13.85
N LYS A 146 26.33 2.56 -13.21
CA LYS A 146 25.73 2.27 -11.91
C LYS A 146 26.33 3.28 -10.92
N GLN A 147 25.54 4.27 -10.50
CA GLN A 147 25.94 5.12 -9.39
C GLN A 147 26.10 4.23 -8.16
N GLU A 148 27.31 4.18 -7.60
CA GLU A 148 27.53 3.65 -6.27
C GLU A 148 26.72 4.52 -5.31
N MET A 149 25.75 3.91 -4.62
CA MET A 149 25.04 4.60 -3.56
C MET A 149 26.02 4.80 -2.41
N SER A 150 26.55 6.01 -2.28
CA SER A 150 27.18 6.43 -1.04
C SER A 150 26.11 6.38 0.06
N ILE A 151 26.38 5.62 1.11
CA ILE A 151 25.58 5.68 2.33
C ILE A 151 25.93 7.04 2.96
N ILE A 152 25.20 8.07 2.57
CA ILE A 152 25.28 9.38 3.19
C ILE A 152 24.70 9.20 4.60
N ALA A 153 25.48 9.53 5.63
CA ALA A 153 24.97 9.61 7.00
C ALA A 153 23.74 10.52 6.98
N LEU A 154 22.63 10.09 7.61
CA LEU A 154 21.40 10.88 7.68
C LEU A 154 21.74 12.28 8.22
N GLU A 155 21.81 13.26 7.31
CA GLU A 155 21.97 14.65 7.70
C GLU A 155 20.77 15.03 8.55
N LYS A 156 21.02 15.75 9.65
CA LYS A 156 19.94 16.35 10.42
C LYS A 156 19.13 17.22 9.46
N VAL A 157 17.88 16.80 9.24
CA VAL A 157 16.88 17.53 8.45
C VAL A 157 16.89 18.98 8.92
N SER A 158 17.22 19.90 8.02
CA SER A 158 17.25 21.35 8.32
C SER A 158 15.86 21.83 8.76
N GLU A 159 15.80 22.91 9.53
CA GLU A 159 14.52 23.49 9.95
C GLU A 159 13.63 23.89 8.74
N GLU A 160 14.26 24.31 7.64
CA GLU A 160 13.58 24.61 6.37
C GLU A 160 12.92 23.38 5.75
N THR A 161 13.58 22.21 5.82
CA THR A 161 13.00 20.96 5.32
C THR A 161 11.86 20.47 6.21
N TYR A 162 11.95 20.67 7.54
CA TYR A 162 10.84 20.45 8.45
C TYR A 162 9.62 21.31 8.12
N TYR A 163 9.81 22.61 7.90
CA TYR A 163 8.72 23.51 7.51
C TYR A 163 8.08 23.08 6.17
N SER A 164 8.88 22.67 5.20
CA SER A 164 8.37 22.15 3.91
C SER A 164 7.57 20.85 4.06
N LEU A 165 7.95 19.99 5.02
CA LEU A 165 7.25 18.74 5.32
C LEU A 165 5.95 19.01 6.06
N GLU A 166 5.93 19.95 7.00
CA GLU A 166 4.70 20.40 7.66
C GLU A 166 3.71 20.99 6.65
N GLN A 167 4.17 21.82 5.72
CA GLN A 167 3.32 22.32 4.64
C GLN A 167 2.78 21.18 3.77
N LYS A 168 3.59 20.18 3.43
CA LYS A 168 3.13 18.99 2.69
C LYS A 168 2.15 18.12 3.47
N ILE A 169 2.30 18.03 4.79
CA ILE A 169 1.36 17.33 5.68
C ILE A 169 0.03 18.08 5.73
N LEU A 170 0.06 19.41 5.82
CA LEU A 170 -1.13 20.27 5.77
C LEU A 170 -1.85 20.14 4.42
N THR A 171 -1.12 20.16 3.29
CA THR A 171 -1.74 19.93 1.96
C THR A 171 -2.31 18.52 1.85
N PHE A 172 -1.65 17.51 2.41
CA PHE A 172 -2.16 16.13 2.42
C PHE A 172 -3.43 15.97 3.30
N GLN A 173 -3.53 16.75 4.39
CA GLN A 173 -4.73 16.82 5.22
C GLN A 173 -5.87 17.54 4.47
N GLN A 174 -5.57 18.58 3.70
CA GLN A 174 -6.52 19.24 2.80
C GLN A 174 -7.01 18.29 1.70
N GLU A 175 -6.13 17.48 1.10
CA GLU A 175 -6.51 16.44 0.12
C GLU A 175 -7.47 15.40 0.71
N LYS A 176 -7.33 15.06 2.00
CA LYS A 176 -8.31 14.21 2.70
C LYS A 176 -9.66 14.92 2.84
N PHE A 177 -9.70 16.21 3.15
CA PHE A 177 -10.96 16.97 3.22
C PHE A 177 -11.75 16.95 1.91
N TYR A 178 -11.05 17.03 0.77
CA TYR A 178 -11.66 17.05 -0.56
C TYR A 178 -11.92 15.66 -1.17
N ASN A 179 -11.57 14.58 -0.46
CA ASN A 179 -11.82 13.24 -0.93
C ASN A 179 -13.33 12.94 -0.99
N LYS A 180 -13.79 12.38 -2.11
CA LYS A 180 -15.18 11.95 -2.38
C LYS A 180 -15.85 11.24 -1.20
N LYS A 181 -15.15 10.31 -0.53
CA LYS A 181 -15.69 9.59 0.63
C LYS A 181 -16.05 10.50 1.81
N ASN A 182 -15.28 11.58 2.01
CA ASN A 182 -15.51 12.52 3.11
C ASN A 182 -16.62 13.52 2.77
N ILE A 183 -16.71 13.97 1.51
CA ILE A 183 -17.85 14.75 1.02
C ILE A 183 -19.16 13.97 1.17
N TYR A 184 -19.14 12.66 0.89
CA TYR A 184 -20.31 11.80 1.05
C TYR A 184 -20.76 11.66 2.50
N LYS A 185 -19.83 11.43 3.42
CA LYS A 185 -20.14 11.40 4.86
C LYS A 185 -20.73 12.72 5.34
N PHE A 186 -20.19 13.84 4.86
CA PHE A 186 -20.68 15.17 5.20
C PHE A 186 -22.12 15.38 4.71
N VAL A 187 -22.42 15.06 3.46
CA VAL A 187 -23.79 15.13 2.91
C VAL A 187 -24.75 14.22 3.67
N GLN A 188 -24.31 13.01 4.03
CA GLN A 188 -25.12 12.08 4.81
C GLN A 188 -25.44 12.61 6.21
N GLN A 189 -24.47 13.22 6.91
CA GLN A 189 -24.69 13.86 8.21
C GLN A 189 -25.62 15.06 8.12
N LEU A 190 -25.50 15.84 7.05
CA LEU A 190 -26.33 17.02 6.81
C LEU A 190 -27.80 16.63 6.52
N LEU A 191 -28.02 15.53 5.80
CA LEU A 191 -29.36 15.02 5.46
C LEU A 191 -29.96 14.10 6.54
N GLN A 192 -29.20 13.69 7.57
CA GLN A 192 -29.74 12.93 8.71
C GLN A 192 -30.79 13.73 9.51
N GLN A 193 -30.76 15.06 9.43
CA GLN A 193 -31.70 15.93 10.14
C GLN A 193 -32.92 16.31 9.28
N HIS A 194 -32.77 16.33 7.95
CA HIS A 194 -33.82 16.66 6.99
C HIS A 194 -33.61 15.93 5.65
N ASN A 195 -34.66 15.33 5.09
CA ASN A 195 -34.60 14.60 3.80
C ASN A 195 -34.25 15.49 2.59
N PHE A 196 -34.26 16.81 2.79
CA PHE A 196 -33.99 17.81 1.79
C PHE A 196 -33.22 18.97 2.43
N TYR A 197 -32.17 19.42 1.75
CA TYR A 197 -31.40 20.57 2.18
C TYR A 197 -31.08 21.47 0.99
N LYS A 198 -31.36 22.77 1.11
CA LYS A 198 -30.99 23.73 0.06
C LYS A 198 -29.55 24.18 0.25
N ALA A 199 -28.84 24.39 -0.84
CA ALA A 199 -27.51 24.98 -0.80
C ALA A 199 -27.53 26.40 -0.19
N SER A 200 -28.64 27.14 -0.33
CA SER A 200 -28.89 28.40 0.42
C SER A 200 -28.80 28.26 1.93
N ASP A 201 -29.22 27.14 2.50
CA ASP A 201 -29.35 26.97 3.94
C ASP A 201 -28.01 26.57 4.58
N LEU A 202 -26.96 26.37 3.79
CA LEU A 202 -25.60 26.15 4.28
C LEU A 202 -25.02 27.46 4.83
N ASP A 203 -24.35 27.34 5.96
CA ASP A 203 -23.68 28.43 6.66
C ASP A 203 -22.30 28.67 5.99
N LEU A 204 -22.33 29.28 4.81
CA LEU A 204 -21.15 29.53 3.97
C LEU A 204 -20.37 30.74 4.50
N LYS A 205 -19.39 30.49 5.38
CA LYS A 205 -18.56 31.55 5.99
C LYS A 205 -17.17 31.63 5.36
N ASN A 206 -16.60 30.49 4.96
CA ASN A 206 -15.22 30.40 4.48
C ASN A 206 -15.11 29.90 3.03
N ASN A 207 -13.98 30.20 2.37
CA ASN A 207 -13.68 29.70 1.02
C ASN A 207 -13.70 28.16 0.93
N GLU A 208 -13.32 27.47 2.01
CA GLU A 208 -13.38 26.01 2.10
C GLU A 208 -14.81 25.47 1.99
N ASP A 209 -15.80 26.20 2.53
CA ASP A 209 -17.21 25.80 2.46
C ASP A 209 -17.74 25.90 1.03
N MET A 210 -17.23 26.87 0.25
CA MET A 210 -17.55 27.00 -1.17
C MET A 210 -16.95 25.88 -2.00
N ILE A 211 -15.68 25.52 -1.74
CA ILE A 211 -15.04 24.39 -2.42
C ILE A 211 -15.81 23.10 -2.08
N ARG A 212 -16.25 22.95 -0.83
CA ARG A 212 -17.09 21.83 -0.39
C ARG A 212 -18.43 21.81 -1.14
N LEU A 213 -19.10 22.95 -1.28
CA LEU A 213 -20.36 23.07 -2.03
C LEU A 213 -20.17 22.76 -3.52
N MET A 214 -19.08 23.22 -4.13
CA MET A 214 -18.72 22.89 -5.51
C MET A 214 -18.45 21.40 -5.69
N LEU A 215 -17.75 20.76 -4.75
CA LEU A 215 -17.48 19.32 -4.78
C LEU A 215 -18.74 18.49 -4.57
N ILE A 216 -19.66 18.93 -3.70
CA ILE A 216 -20.98 18.32 -3.54
C ILE A 216 -21.70 18.33 -4.89
N TYR A 217 -21.70 19.48 -5.58
CA TYR A 217 -22.29 19.64 -6.90
C TYR A 217 -21.66 18.73 -7.96
N LEU A 218 -20.33 18.76 -8.08
CA LEU A 218 -19.60 17.96 -9.06
C LEU A 218 -19.79 16.45 -8.84
N TYR A 219 -19.71 15.99 -7.59
CA TYR A 219 -19.81 14.56 -7.30
C TYR A 219 -21.21 13.98 -7.50
N ALA A 220 -22.26 14.80 -7.46
CA ALA A 220 -23.62 14.38 -7.78
C ALA A 220 -23.82 13.94 -9.25
N ASN A 221 -22.98 14.43 -10.18
CA ASN A 221 -23.13 14.16 -11.62
C ASN A 221 -22.15 13.11 -12.18
N THR A 222 -21.26 12.57 -11.34
CA THR A 222 -20.12 11.77 -11.84
C THR A 222 -20.40 10.27 -12.04
N TYR A 223 -21.42 9.67 -11.40
CA TYR A 223 -21.65 8.21 -11.48
C TYR A 223 -23.13 7.79 -11.33
N GLN A 224 -23.46 6.62 -11.86
CA GLN A 224 -24.81 6.00 -11.83
C GLN A 224 -25.27 5.55 -10.44
N ASN A 225 -24.36 5.29 -9.48
CA ASN A 225 -24.68 4.85 -8.11
C ASN A 225 -24.29 5.92 -7.07
N ASN A 226 -24.81 7.14 -7.24
CA ASN A 226 -24.58 8.20 -6.27
C ASN A 226 -25.53 8.07 -5.08
N THR A 227 -25.04 8.37 -3.87
CA THR A 227 -25.80 8.33 -2.61
C THR A 227 -26.73 9.54 -2.41
N TYR A 228 -26.57 10.56 -3.24
CA TYR A 228 -27.41 11.75 -3.25
C TYR A 228 -27.51 12.33 -4.67
N HIS A 229 -28.61 13.02 -4.95
CA HIS A 229 -28.88 13.74 -6.18
C HIS A 229 -29.05 15.22 -5.92
N ILE A 230 -28.84 16.00 -6.98
CA ILE A 230 -28.99 17.45 -6.96
C ILE A 230 -30.06 17.87 -7.94
N GLN A 231 -30.89 18.81 -7.52
CA GLN A 231 -31.89 19.46 -8.36
C GLN A 231 -31.62 20.96 -8.42
N ASP A 232 -31.41 21.49 -9.62
CA ASP A 232 -31.23 22.92 -9.82
C ASP A 232 -32.52 23.68 -9.51
N LEU A 233 -32.45 24.66 -8.61
CA LEU A 233 -33.59 25.48 -8.22
C LEU A 233 -33.71 26.76 -9.08
N LYS A 234 -32.79 26.97 -10.03
CA LYS A 234 -32.72 28.12 -10.97
C LYS A 234 -32.82 29.51 -10.31
N THR A 235 -32.63 29.58 -9.00
CA THR A 235 -32.63 30.82 -8.22
C THR A 235 -31.18 31.23 -7.96
N LYS A 236 -30.86 32.52 -8.10
CA LYS A 236 -29.53 33.04 -7.78
C LYS A 236 -29.53 33.56 -6.37
N ILE A 237 -28.62 33.07 -5.53
CA ILE A 237 -28.43 33.56 -4.16
C ILE A 237 -27.21 34.46 -4.14
N GLN A 238 -27.34 35.61 -3.48
CA GLN A 238 -26.23 36.50 -3.13
C GLN A 238 -26.10 36.55 -1.61
N LYS A 239 -25.14 35.79 -1.06
CA LYS A 239 -24.71 35.90 0.34
C LYS A 239 -23.31 36.51 0.32
N LYS A 240 -23.17 37.82 0.56
CA LYS A 240 -21.87 38.51 0.53
C LYS A 240 -20.83 37.73 1.37
N PRO A 241 -19.65 37.40 0.82
CA PRO A 241 -19.04 37.94 -0.41
C PRO A 241 -19.33 37.14 -1.70
N MET A 242 -20.32 36.26 -1.72
CA MET A 242 -20.45 35.18 -2.72
C MET A 242 -21.83 35.14 -3.40
N ALA A 243 -21.83 34.67 -4.65
CA ALA A 243 -23.04 34.43 -5.44
C ALA A 243 -22.98 33.06 -6.13
N PHE A 244 -24.05 32.28 -6.04
CA PHE A 244 -24.16 30.97 -6.69
C PHE A 244 -25.61 30.68 -7.10
N ALA A 245 -25.79 29.72 -8.01
CA ALA A 245 -27.10 29.20 -8.37
C ALA A 245 -27.52 28.17 -7.32
N ASP A 246 -28.70 28.35 -6.72
CA ASP A 246 -29.20 27.45 -5.69
C ASP A 246 -29.55 26.09 -6.27
N PHE A 247 -29.36 25.07 -5.44
CA PHE A 247 -29.72 23.71 -5.76
C PHE A 247 -30.14 22.97 -4.49
N GLY A 248 -31.07 22.03 -4.67
CA GLY A 248 -31.55 21.14 -3.64
C GLY A 248 -30.74 19.85 -3.60
N ILE A 249 -30.34 19.41 -2.41
CA ILE A 249 -29.64 18.15 -2.19
C ILE A 249 -30.65 17.14 -1.60
N PHE A 250 -30.73 15.96 -2.21
CA PHE A 250 -31.62 14.86 -1.83
C PHE A 250 -30.81 13.58 -1.67
N LEU A 251 -31.11 12.74 -0.68
CA LEU A 251 -30.59 11.37 -0.69
C LEU A 251 -31.17 10.64 -1.89
N SER A 252 -30.36 9.83 -2.57
CA SER A 252 -30.91 8.85 -3.49
C SER A 252 -31.62 7.82 -2.65
N ASP A 253 -32.93 7.66 -2.86
CA ASP A 253 -33.66 6.60 -2.20
C ASP A 253 -32.98 5.29 -2.56
N SER A 254 -32.49 4.62 -1.52
CA SER A 254 -32.06 3.23 -1.62
C SER A 254 -33.32 2.38 -1.68
N ASN A 255 -34.05 2.44 -2.80
CA ASN A 255 -35.15 1.53 -3.12
C ASN A 255 -35.55 1.64 -4.60
N GLN A 256 -34.94 0.79 -5.43
CA GLN A 256 -35.63 -0.29 -6.16
C GLN A 256 -34.63 -1.22 -6.84
#